data_AF-A0A0W0Z3U7-F1
#
_entry.id   AF-A0A0W0Z3U7-F1
#
_cell.length_a   1.000
_cell.length_b   1.000
_cell.length_c   1.000
_cell.angle_alpha   90.00
_cell.angle_beta   90.00
_cell.angle_gamma   90.00
#
_symmetry.space_group_name_H-M   'P 1'
#
loop_
_entity.id
_entity.type
_entity.pdbx_description
1 polymer ?
#
loop_
_entity_poly.entity_id
_entity_poly.type
_entity_poly.pdbx_seq_one_letter_code
_entity_poly.pdbx_strand_id
1 'polypeptide(L)'
;MPFSTKLVADYVEMINGELDHIPVAQPAEFKFIAEELHDMISWSFSKAIRNCFFRASPKPTLPHATKEQPNYISYCLNNPQDFVKLAADYAEYKKILIQRITAKINEFQSMDTKEKWKYIQFQKESHNAPLQNIPM
;
A
#
# COMPACT_ATOMS: atom_id res chain seq x y z
N MET A 1 -9.65 20.68 -17.31
CA MET A 1 -10.85 20.08 -16.67
C MET A 1 -10.50 19.91 -15.20
N PRO A 2 -11.33 20.32 -14.24
CA PRO A 2 -11.09 20.00 -12.84
C PRO A 2 -11.10 18.47 -12.67
N PHE A 3 -10.21 17.96 -11.83
CA PHE A 3 -10.15 16.54 -11.50
C PHE A 3 -11.50 16.13 -10.91
N SER A 4 -12.25 15.29 -11.62
CA SER A 4 -13.65 14.99 -11.27
C SER A 4 -13.72 14.27 -9.93
N THR A 5 -14.62 14.70 -9.03
CA THR A 5 -14.85 14.06 -7.72
C THR A 5 -15.16 12.57 -7.83
N LYS A 6 -15.78 12.15 -8.95
CA LYS A 6 -16.02 10.74 -9.25
C LYS A 6 -14.71 9.98 -9.49
N LEU A 7 -13.80 10.57 -10.27
CA LEU A 7 -12.48 10.00 -10.56
C LEU A 7 -11.64 9.87 -9.28
N VAL A 8 -11.74 10.82 -8.35
CA VAL A 8 -11.11 10.73 -7.01
C VAL A 8 -11.64 9.50 -6.26
N ALA A 9 -12.96 9.32 -6.21
CA ALA A 9 -13.57 8.21 -5.49
C ALA A 9 -13.14 6.85 -6.06
N ASP A 10 -13.15 6.71 -7.39
CA ASP A 10 -12.74 5.49 -8.09
C ASP A 10 -11.28 5.14 -7.76
N TYR A 11 -10.37 6.13 -7.76
CA TYR A 11 -8.97 5.91 -7.39
C TYR A 11 -8.78 5.59 -5.91
N VAL A 12 -9.52 6.25 -5.03
CA VAL A 12 -9.49 5.96 -3.59
C VAL A 12 -9.92 4.52 -3.31
N GLU A 13 -11.01 4.07 -3.94
CA GLU A 13 -11.54 2.72 -3.76
C GLU A 13 -10.54 1.67 -4.23
N MET A 14 -9.99 1.83 -5.44
CA MET A 14 -8.96 0.94 -5.98
C MET A 14 -7.74 0.86 -5.05
N ILE A 15 -7.20 2.02 -4.63
CA ILE A 15 -5.99 2.09 -3.80
C ILE A 15 -6.24 1.50 -2.41
N ASN A 16 -7.39 1.78 -1.80
CA ASN A 16 -7.74 1.19 -0.51
C ASN A 16 -7.90 -0.32 -0.63
N GLY A 17 -8.52 -0.81 -1.71
CA GLY A 17 -8.59 -2.24 -2.00
C GLY A 17 -7.22 -2.88 -1.96
N GLU A 18 -6.24 -2.31 -2.67
CA GLU A 18 -4.87 -2.87 -2.67
C GLU A 18 -4.17 -2.75 -1.31
N LEU A 19 -4.35 -1.65 -0.58
CA LEU A 19 -3.76 -1.45 0.75
C LEU A 19 -4.37 -2.36 1.82
N ASP A 20 -5.66 -2.64 1.71
CA ASP A 20 -6.40 -3.48 2.65
C ASP A 20 -6.15 -4.97 2.44
N HIS A 21 -5.54 -5.36 1.31
CA HIS A 21 -5.17 -6.75 1.03
C HIS A 21 -3.70 -7.07 1.31
N ILE A 22 -2.94 -6.16 1.93
CA ILE A 22 -1.55 -6.47 2.30
C ILE A 22 -1.56 -7.66 3.29
N PRO A 23 -0.97 -8.82 2.90
CA PRO A 23 -1.06 -10.01 3.72
C PRO A 23 -0.08 -9.91 4.88
N VAL A 24 -0.60 -10.12 6.09
CA VAL A 24 0.16 -10.07 7.33
C VAL A 24 -0.01 -11.38 8.07
N ALA A 25 1.09 -12.07 8.35
CA ALA A 25 1.05 -13.37 9.03
C ALA A 25 1.22 -13.21 10.55
N GLN A 26 1.97 -12.20 10.98
CA GLN A 26 2.33 -12.00 12.40
C GLN A 26 2.20 -10.54 12.85
N PRO A 27 1.84 -10.28 14.11
CA PRO A 27 1.75 -8.91 14.64
C PRO A 27 3.05 -8.09 14.55
N ALA A 28 4.21 -8.76 14.52
CA ALA A 28 5.50 -8.11 14.36
C ALA A 28 5.71 -7.52 12.95
N GLU A 29 5.05 -8.06 11.94
CA GLU A 29 5.18 -7.63 10.54
C GLU A 29 4.53 -6.27 10.27
N PHE A 30 3.51 -5.88 11.04
CA PHE A 30 2.85 -4.57 10.90
C PHE A 30 3.84 -3.41 10.95
N LYS A 31 4.84 -3.49 11.84
CA LYS A 31 5.85 -2.45 11.96
C LYS A 31 6.72 -2.37 10.70
N PHE A 32 7.18 -3.52 10.18
CA PHE A 32 8.05 -3.57 9.01
C PHE A 32 7.32 -3.11 7.74
N ILE A 33 6.05 -3.48 7.58
CA ILE A 33 5.22 -3.06 6.46
C ILE A 33 4.97 -1.55 6.53
N ALA A 34 4.64 -1.02 7.71
CA ALA A 34 4.49 0.43 7.89
C ALA A 34 5.78 1.19 7.55
N GLU A 35 6.94 0.66 7.94
CA GLU A 35 8.24 1.23 7.56
C GLU A 35 8.49 1.17 6.04
N GLU A 36 8.13 0.09 5.37
CA GLU A 36 8.30 -0.06 3.92
C GLU A 36 7.38 0.87 3.12
N LEU A 37 6.12 0.99 3.54
CA LEU A 37 5.17 1.96 3.00
C LEU A 37 5.65 3.40 3.23
N HIS A 38 6.22 3.69 4.41
CA HIS A 38 6.78 5.00 4.72
C HIS A 38 8.02 5.31 3.86
N ASP A 39 8.92 4.34 3.69
CA ASP A 39 10.09 4.48 2.83
C ASP A 39 9.69 4.78 1.37
N MET A 40 8.63 4.14 0.88
CA MET A 40 8.11 4.36 -0.46
C MET A 40 7.63 5.80 -0.69
N ILE A 41 6.83 6.35 0.23
CA ILE A 41 6.34 7.73 0.11
C ILE A 41 7.44 8.75 0.41
N SER A 42 8.35 8.47 1.35
CA SER A 42 9.45 9.38 1.68
C SER A 42 10.50 9.45 0.56
N TRP A 43 10.76 8.36 -0.17
CA TRP A 43 11.60 8.37 -1.38
C TRP A 43 10.96 9.22 -2.48
N SER A 44 9.64 9.17 -2.62
CA SER A 44 8.90 10.00 -3.59
C SER A 44 9.09 11.51 -3.32
N PHE A 45 9.27 11.91 -2.05
CA PHE A 45 9.62 13.29 -1.67
C PHE A 45 11.13 13.60 -1.71
N SER A 46 12.01 12.60 -1.57
CA SER A 46 13.45 12.79 -1.35
C SER A 46 14.36 12.44 -2.53
N LYS A 47 13.80 12.20 -3.73
CA LYS A 47 14.58 12.08 -4.99
C LYS A 47 15.51 13.27 -5.26
N ALA A 48 15.35 14.40 -4.56
CA ALA A 48 16.26 15.55 -4.64
C ALA A 48 17.46 15.52 -3.67
N ILE A 49 17.52 14.67 -2.63
CA ILE A 49 18.52 14.83 -1.54
C ILE A 49 19.31 13.57 -1.15
N ARG A 50 18.93 12.34 -1.52
CA ARG A 50 19.67 11.14 -1.07
C ARG A 50 20.48 10.46 -2.17
N ASN A 51 21.54 11.15 -2.61
CA ASN A 51 22.79 10.45 -2.87
C ASN A 51 23.63 10.55 -1.58
N CYS A 52 24.16 9.41 -1.13
CA CYS A 52 25.07 9.26 0.00
C CYS A 52 24.41 9.18 1.41
N PHE A 53 24.76 8.12 2.16
CA PHE A 53 24.79 8.00 3.64
C PHE A 53 23.81 7.11 4.42
N PHE A 54 22.81 6.43 3.85
CA PHE A 54 21.98 5.52 4.65
C PHE A 54 22.16 4.05 4.24
N ARG A 55 23.13 3.36 4.86
CA ARG A 55 23.10 1.89 4.98
C ARG A 55 21.93 1.55 5.90
N ALA A 56 20.80 1.15 5.32
CA ALA A 56 19.67 0.62 6.08
C ALA A 56 20.11 -0.64 6.83
N SER A 57 19.80 -0.72 8.12
CA SER A 57 19.94 -1.96 8.90
C SER A 57 19.19 -3.10 8.19
N PRO A 58 19.68 -4.35 8.25
CA PRO A 58 19.02 -5.47 7.60
C PRO A 58 17.63 -5.65 8.22
N LYS A 59 16.59 -5.23 7.49
CA LYS A 59 15.21 -5.51 7.85
C LYS A 59 15.01 -7.03 7.77
N PRO A 60 14.27 -7.65 8.71
CA PRO A 60 13.90 -9.05 8.55
C PRO A 60 13.17 -9.21 7.21
N THR A 61 13.54 -10.27 6.49
CA THR A 61 12.97 -10.57 5.18
C THR A 61 11.48 -10.85 5.35
N LEU A 62 10.64 -9.91 4.95
CA LEU A 62 9.19 -10.14 4.89
C LEU A 62 8.89 -11.37 4.01
N PRO A 63 7.84 -12.15 4.34
CA PRO A 63 7.35 -13.23 3.48
C PRO A 63 7.14 -12.73 2.05
N HIS A 64 7.38 -13.57 1.05
CA HIS A 64 7.29 -13.20 -0.37
C HIS A 64 5.92 -12.58 -0.72
N ALA A 65 4.84 -13.21 -0.26
CA ALA A 65 3.47 -12.72 -0.45
C ALA A 65 3.27 -11.30 0.14
N THR A 66 3.91 -11.00 1.26
CA THR A 66 3.85 -9.68 1.91
C THR A 66 4.64 -8.62 1.15
N LYS A 67 5.58 -9.00 0.27
CA LYS A 67 6.35 -8.06 -0.57
C LYS A 67 5.67 -7.71 -1.88
N GLU A 68 4.90 -8.63 -2.46
CA GLU A 68 4.21 -8.41 -3.74
C GLU A 68 3.26 -7.21 -3.67
N GLN A 69 2.49 -7.10 -2.59
CA GLN A 69 1.50 -6.04 -2.44
C GLN A 69 2.12 -4.64 -2.28
N PRO A 70 3.11 -4.41 -1.37
CA PRO A 70 3.88 -3.16 -1.35
C PRO A 70 4.60 -2.86 -2.67
N ASN A 71 5.13 -3.88 -3.37
CA ASN A 71 5.76 -3.66 -4.68
C ASN A 71 4.76 -3.16 -5.72
N TYR A 72 3.54 -3.70 -5.74
CA TYR A 72 2.49 -3.23 -6.61
C TYR A 72 2.06 -1.79 -6.28
N ILE A 73 1.91 -1.45 -5.00
CA ILE A 73 1.63 -0.08 -4.55
C ILE A 73 2.75 0.88 -5.00
N SER A 74 4.02 0.44 -4.93
CA SER A 74 5.17 1.19 -5.43
C SER A 74 5.10 1.40 -6.94
N TYR A 75 4.67 0.38 -7.69
CA TYR A 75 4.46 0.48 -9.12
C TYR A 75 3.39 1.52 -9.45
N CYS A 76 2.24 1.49 -8.77
CA CYS A 76 1.17 2.48 -8.91
C CYS A 76 1.68 3.91 -8.67
N LEU A 77 2.54 4.11 -7.66
CA LEU A 77 3.10 5.43 -7.35
C LEU A 77 4.09 5.93 -8.40
N ASN A 78 4.91 5.04 -8.94
CA ASN A 78 5.97 5.40 -9.88
C ASN A 78 5.47 5.51 -11.33
N ASN A 79 4.40 4.80 -11.69
CA ASN A 79 3.88 4.70 -13.06
C ASN A 79 2.42 5.20 -13.18
N PRO A 80 2.12 6.48 -12.86
CA PRO A 80 0.75 7.02 -12.93
C PRO A 80 0.13 6.92 -14.33
N GLN A 81 0.95 6.87 -15.38
CA GLN A 81 0.51 6.76 -16.77
C GLN A 81 -0.28 5.49 -17.09
N ASP A 82 -0.10 4.43 -16.29
CA ASP A 82 -0.80 3.17 -16.49
C ASP A 82 -2.21 3.18 -15.89
N PHE A 83 -2.48 4.14 -15.00
CA PHE A 83 -3.74 4.26 -14.24
C PHE A 83 -4.54 5.51 -14.58
N VAL A 84 -3.88 6.52 -15.14
CA VAL A 84 -4.45 7.82 -15.44
C VAL A 84 -4.21 8.13 -16.91
N LYS A 85 -5.28 8.45 -17.64
CA LYS A 85 -5.20 8.74 -19.09
C LYS A 85 -4.58 10.10 -19.40
N LEU A 86 -4.81 11.09 -18.53
CA LEU A 86 -4.40 12.46 -18.74
C LEU A 86 -3.18 12.79 -17.88
N ALA A 87 -2.09 13.24 -18.51
CA ALA A 87 -0.87 13.62 -17.79
C ALA A 87 -1.07 14.76 -16.77
N ALA A 88 -2.05 15.64 -17.01
CA ALA A 88 -2.41 16.72 -16.09
C ALA A 88 -2.91 16.20 -14.72
N ASP A 89 -3.43 14.97 -14.69
CA ASP A 89 -4.06 14.36 -13.53
C ASP A 89 -3.08 13.51 -12.70
N TYR A 90 -1.85 13.30 -13.20
CA TYR A 90 -0.84 12.45 -12.54
C TYR A 90 -0.46 12.95 -11.14
N ALA A 91 -0.36 14.27 -10.97
CA ALA A 91 0.01 14.86 -9.69
C ALA A 91 -1.07 14.62 -8.62
N GLU A 92 -2.34 14.79 -8.99
CA GLU A 92 -3.46 14.59 -8.05
C GLU A 92 -3.64 13.10 -7.73
N TYR A 93 -3.49 12.21 -8.71
CA TYR A 93 -3.46 10.76 -8.48
C TYR A 93 -2.37 10.35 -7.48
N LYS A 94 -1.13 10.82 -7.67
CA LYS A 94 -0.03 10.53 -6.73
C LYS A 94 -0.31 11.06 -5.34
N LYS A 95 -0.90 12.26 -5.24
CA LYS A 95 -1.28 12.85 -3.96
C LYS A 95 -2.33 12.02 -3.23
N ILE A 96 -3.36 11.54 -3.95
CA ILE A 96 -4.37 10.62 -3.39
C ILE A 96 -3.70 9.34 -2.88
N LEU A 97 -2.83 8.74 -3.69
CA LEU A 97 -2.11 7.52 -3.33
C LEU A 97 -1.25 7.71 -2.07
N ILE A 98 -0.48 8.80 -2.00
CA ILE A 98 0.33 9.14 -0.80
C ILE A 98 -0.57 9.33 0.42
N GLN A 99 -1.70 10.02 0.29
CA GLN A 99 -2.65 10.21 1.39
C GLN A 99 -3.20 8.87 1.91
N ARG A 100 -3.53 7.94 1.01
CA ARG A 100 -4.03 6.61 1.40
C ARG A 100 -2.96 5.72 2.01
N ILE A 101 -1.75 5.72 1.47
CA ILE A 101 -0.60 5.03 2.08
C ILE A 101 -0.35 5.57 3.50
N THR A 102 -0.39 6.91 3.67
CA THR A 102 -0.22 7.54 4.98
C THR A 102 -1.32 7.15 5.95
N ALA A 103 -2.58 7.12 5.49
CA ALA A 103 -3.71 6.66 6.32
C ALA A 103 -3.52 5.20 6.75
N LYS A 104 -3.06 4.31 5.86
CA LYS A 104 -2.83 2.90 6.18
C LYS A 104 -1.69 2.70 7.18
N ILE A 105 -0.62 3.47 7.05
CA ILE A 105 0.49 3.49 8.03
C ILE A 105 -0.05 3.88 9.41
N ASN A 106 -0.84 4.95 9.49
CA ASN A 106 -1.43 5.41 10.75
C ASN A 106 -2.37 4.37 11.36
N GLU A 107 -3.19 3.72 10.52
CA GLU A 107 -4.06 2.61 10.93
C GLU A 107 -3.23 1.52 11.61
N PHE A 108 -2.21 0.96 10.93
CA PHE A 108 -1.34 -0.08 11.47
C PHE A 108 -0.58 0.31 12.75
N GLN A 109 -0.20 1.58 12.86
CA GLN A 109 0.47 2.11 14.06
C GLN A 109 -0.50 2.30 15.24
N SER A 110 -1.74 2.67 14.96
CA SER A 110 -2.79 2.86 15.97
C SER A 110 -3.43 1.57 16.45
N MET A 111 -3.35 0.49 15.65
CA MET A 111 -3.99 -0.78 15.99
C MET A 111 -3.44 -1.39 17.29
N ASP A 112 -4.37 -1.77 18.17
CA ASP A 112 -4.07 -2.57 19.34
C ASP A 112 -3.77 -4.04 18.95
N THR A 113 -3.33 -4.85 19.92
CA THR A 113 -3.00 -6.26 19.68
C THR A 113 -4.21 -7.06 19.16
N LYS A 114 -5.42 -6.77 19.64
CA LYS A 114 -6.64 -7.47 19.23
C LYS A 114 -7.02 -7.11 17.79
N GLU A 115 -6.88 -5.86 17.41
CA GLU A 115 -7.11 -5.36 16.05
C GLU A 115 -6.11 -5.96 15.06
N LYS A 116 -4.83 -6.06 15.44
CA LYS A 116 -3.82 -6.75 14.62
C LYS A 116 -4.18 -8.21 14.36
N TRP A 117 -4.63 -8.92 15.39
CA TRP A 117 -5.07 -10.31 15.22
C TRP A 117 -6.32 -10.45 14.37
N LYS A 118 -7.30 -9.54 14.52
CA LYS A 118 -8.48 -9.50 13.65
C LYS A 118 -8.10 -9.26 12.19
N TYR A 119 -7.17 -8.34 11.93
CA TYR A 119 -6.67 -8.09 10.58
C TYR A 119 -5.98 -9.33 10.01
N ILE A 120 -5.09 -9.99 10.76
CA ILE A 120 -4.45 -11.24 10.33
C ILE A 120 -5.50 -12.32 10.02
N GLN A 121 -6.53 -12.45 10.85
CA GLN A 121 -7.61 -13.41 10.62
C GLN A 121 -8.40 -13.08 9.35
N PHE A 122 -8.79 -11.81 9.17
CA PHE A 122 -9.45 -11.34 7.95
C PHE A 122 -8.60 -11.65 6.71
N GLN A 123 -7.29 -11.39 6.75
CA GLN A 123 -6.40 -11.74 5.64
C GLN A 123 -6.36 -13.24 5.36
N LYS A 124 -6.35 -14.08 6.40
CA LYS A 124 -6.41 -15.53 6.23
C LYS A 124 -7.73 -15.97 5.60
N GLU A 125 -8.85 -15.37 5.96
CA GLU A 125 -10.16 -15.69 5.37
C GLU A 125 -10.23 -15.26 3.91
N SER A 126 -9.74 -14.06 3.59
CA SER A 126 -9.73 -13.51 2.23
C SER A 126 -8.76 -14.24 1.29
N HIS A 127 -7.64 -14.76 1.79
CA HIS A 127 -6.61 -15.45 1.00
C HIS A 127 -6.69 -16.98 1.03
N ASN A 128 -7.35 -17.59 2.03
CA ASN A 128 -7.58 -19.05 2.09
C ASN A 128 -9.01 -19.46 1.72
N ALA A 129 -9.89 -18.53 1.36
CA ALA A 129 -11.13 -18.90 0.72
C ALA A 129 -10.78 -19.77 -0.51
N PRO A 130 -11.19 -21.05 -0.55
CA PRO A 130 -11.08 -21.83 -1.77
C PRO A 130 -11.83 -21.05 -2.84
N LEU A 131 -11.31 -21.01 -4.06
CA LEU A 131 -12.11 -20.70 -5.24
C LEU A 131 -13.37 -21.55 -5.15
N GLN A 132 -14.46 -20.99 -4.62
CA GLN A 132 -15.73 -21.68 -4.55
C GLN A 132 -16.15 -21.82 -6.00
N ASN A 133 -15.98 -23.04 -6.50
CA ASN A 133 -16.58 -23.63 -7.68
C ASN A 133 -17.64 -22.71 -8.28
N ILE A 134 -17.26 -21.95 -9.31
CA ILE A 134 -18.23 -21.38 -10.23
C ILE A 134 -18.84 -22.59 -10.94
N PRO A 135 -20.13 -22.93 -10.73
CA PRO A 135 -20.76 -23.96 -11.54
C PRO A 135 -20.84 -23.41 -12.96
N MET A 136 -20.29 -24.15 -13.92
CA MET A 136 -20.65 -23.98 -15.33
C MET A 136 -22.12 -24.34 -15.55
#